data_AF-A0A1G1LM23-F1
#
_entry.id   AF-A0A1G1LM23-F1
#
_cell.length_a   1.000
_cell.length_b   1.000
_cell.length_c   1.000
_cell.angle_alpha   90.00
_cell.angle_beta   90.00
_cell.angle_gamma   90.00
#
_symmetry.space_group_name_H-M   'P 1'
#
loop_
_entity.id
_entity.type
_entity.pdbx_description
1 polymer ?
#
loop_
_entity_poly.entity_id
_entity_poly.type
_entity_poly.pdbx_seq_one_letter_code
_entity_poly.pdbx_strand_id
1 'polypeptide(L)'
;MLCFLPADGLYISDVSSMAEGVEMRVPYLNNKVVDFALKVPVSVKCHKGVLKSLLRAIEAEYIPQQMLFKGKRGFNPFKKASWMTKYFKDMAGEYLSSDHLKAQGLFDDKAYQEMTDSVKAGQVNIYNKVWNMFIFQVWAQSHL
;
A
#
# COMPACT_ATOMS: atom_id res chain seq x y z
N MET A 1 -12.41 8.98 -2.08
CA MET A 1 -11.81 8.62 -0.78
C MET A 1 -11.34 7.18 -0.90
N LEU A 2 -10.03 6.91 -0.92
CA LEU A 2 -9.50 5.54 -0.93
C LEU A 2 -9.70 4.97 0.48
N CYS A 3 -10.81 4.27 0.70
CA CYS A 3 -11.06 3.58 1.96
C CYS A 3 -10.32 2.24 1.90
N PHE A 4 -9.34 2.07 2.77
CA PHE A 4 -8.77 0.75 3.06
C PHE A 4 -9.85 -0.10 3.73
N LEU A 5 -9.82 -1.41 3.51
CA LEU A 5 -10.63 -2.33 4.30
C LEU A 5 -10.22 -2.20 5.78
N PRO A 6 -11.17 -2.30 6.73
CA PRO A 6 -10.83 -2.35 8.14
C PRO A 6 -9.76 -3.40 8.40
N ALA A 7 -8.73 -3.04 9.17
CA ALA A 7 -7.62 -3.91 9.52
C ALA A 7 -6.76 -4.45 8.35
N ASP A 8 -6.87 -3.92 7.12
CA ASP A 8 -6.08 -4.37 5.96
C ASP A 8 -4.57 -4.47 6.26
N GLY A 9 -4.01 -3.40 6.86
CA GLY A 9 -2.61 -3.40 7.27
C GLY A 9 -2.27 -4.38 8.39
N LEU A 10 -3.23 -4.71 9.27
CA LEU A 10 -3.04 -5.68 10.35
C LEU A 10 -3.06 -7.10 9.81
N TYR A 11 -4.04 -7.42 8.96
CA TYR A 11 -4.17 -8.72 8.32
C TYR A 11 -2.93 -9.05 7.47
N ILE A 12 -2.52 -8.12 6.60
CA ILE A 12 -1.34 -8.33 5.75
C ILE A 12 -0.09 -8.56 6.62
N SER A 13 0.08 -7.75 7.67
CA SER A 13 1.24 -7.89 8.56
C SER A 13 1.26 -9.23 9.29
N ASP A 14 0.11 -9.65 9.83
CA ASP A 14 -0.04 -10.90 10.57
C ASP A 14 0.25 -12.12 9.68
N VAL A 15 -0.48 -12.27 8.58
CA VAL A 15 -0.32 -13.39 7.64
C VAL A 15 1.11 -13.45 7.08
N SER A 16 1.68 -12.30 6.70
CA SER A 16 3.05 -12.28 6.15
C SER A 16 4.10 -12.68 7.19
N SER A 17 3.92 -12.25 8.44
CA SER A 17 4.88 -12.55 9.51
C SER A 17 4.78 -14.01 9.98
N MET A 18 3.57 -14.51 10.16
CA MET A 18 3.31 -15.87 10.63
C MET A 18 3.65 -16.94 9.58
N ALA A 19 3.60 -16.59 8.28
CA ALA A 19 4.11 -17.45 7.22
C ALA A 19 5.60 -17.83 7.41
N GLU A 20 6.38 -16.94 8.03
CA GLU A 20 7.80 -17.15 8.36
C GLU A 20 8.03 -17.49 9.83
N GLY A 21 6.97 -17.80 10.59
CA GLY A 21 7.04 -18.10 12.03
C GLY A 21 7.46 -16.90 12.89
N VAL A 22 7.30 -15.67 12.40
CA VAL A 22 7.65 -14.44 13.11
C VAL A 22 6.40 -13.81 13.73
N GLU A 23 6.42 -13.55 15.03
CA GLU A 23 5.34 -12.83 15.70
C GLU A 23 5.54 -11.31 15.59
N MET A 24 4.67 -10.62 14.84
CA MET A 24 4.68 -9.17 14.74
C MET A 24 3.87 -8.50 15.87
N ARG A 25 4.42 -7.46 16.49
CA ARG A 25 3.75 -6.64 17.52
C ARG A 25 3.41 -5.25 16.97
N VAL A 26 2.30 -4.68 17.43
CA VAL A 26 1.80 -3.35 17.02
C VAL A 26 1.64 -2.39 18.22
N PRO A 27 2.74 -1.86 18.77
CA PRO A 27 2.73 -1.09 20.04
C PRO A 27 1.77 0.11 20.06
N TYR A 28 1.59 0.78 18.92
CA TYR A 28 0.68 1.91 18.78
C TYR A 28 -0.80 1.54 18.98
N LEU A 29 -1.17 0.26 18.85
CA LEU A 29 -2.53 -0.24 19.10
C LEU A 29 -2.71 -0.80 20.52
N ASN A 30 -1.74 -0.58 21.42
CA ASN A 30 -1.97 -0.90 22.83
C ASN A 30 -3.16 -0.11 23.37
N ASN A 31 -4.07 -0.78 24.08
CA ASN A 31 -5.30 -0.17 24.61
C ASN A 31 -5.02 1.11 25.42
N LYS A 32 -3.99 1.13 26.28
CA LYS A 32 -3.66 2.32 27.08
C LYS A 32 -3.22 3.51 26.21
N VAL A 33 -2.49 3.23 25.13
CA VAL A 33 -2.03 4.25 24.18
C VAL A 33 -3.22 4.80 23.39
N VAL A 34 -4.09 3.92 22.91
CA VAL A 34 -5.30 4.32 22.17
C VAL A 34 -6.25 5.12 23.06
N ASP A 35 -6.54 4.64 24.27
CA ASP A 35 -7.42 5.32 25.24
C ASP A 35 -6.91 6.72 25.58
N PHE A 36 -5.60 6.88 25.74
CA PHE A 36 -4.99 8.19 25.93
C PHE A 36 -5.16 9.05 24.68
N ALA A 37 -4.78 8.55 23.50
CA ALA A 37 -4.83 9.29 22.24
C ALA A 37 -6.25 9.76 21.86
N LEU A 38 -7.28 9.00 22.24
CA LEU A 38 -8.69 9.36 22.05
C LEU A 38 -9.11 10.55 22.93
N LYS A 39 -8.54 10.69 24.14
CA LYS A 39 -8.81 11.80 25.06
C LYS A 39 -8.06 13.09 24.69
N VAL A 40 -6.95 12.97 23.95
CA VAL A 40 -6.15 14.14 23.55
C VAL A 40 -6.91 14.99 22.51
N PRO A 41 -7.01 16.32 22.69
CA PRO A 41 -7.62 17.22 21.71
C PRO A 41 -6.98 17.12 20.33
N VAL A 42 -7.79 17.24 19.28
CA VAL A 42 -7.30 17.16 17.89
C VAL A 42 -6.27 18.26 17.60
N SER A 43 -6.42 19.46 18.17
CA SER A 43 -5.47 20.57 18.04
C SER A 43 -4.06 20.29 18.58
N VAL A 44 -3.94 19.31 19.48
CA VAL A 44 -2.65 18.85 20.04
C VAL A 44 -2.05 17.74 19.17
N LYS A 45 -2.89 16.86 18.61
CA LYS A 45 -2.48 15.81 17.64
C LYS A 45 -2.11 16.37 16.26
N CYS A 46 -2.75 17.49 15.90
CA CYS A 46 -2.59 18.23 14.66
C CYS A 46 -2.47 19.73 14.97
N HIS A 47 -1.24 20.20 15.18
CA HIS A 47 -0.97 21.60 15.53
C HIS A 47 -0.54 22.41 14.31
N LYS A 48 -1.24 23.51 14.00
CA LYS A 48 -0.90 24.45 12.90
C LYS A 48 -0.63 23.75 11.55
N GLY A 49 -1.47 22.78 11.19
CA GLY A 49 -1.34 22.00 9.95
C GLY A 49 -0.27 20.89 9.98
N VAL A 50 0.49 20.77 11.07
CA VAL A 50 1.47 19.69 11.25
C VAL A 50 0.79 18.45 11.80
N LEU A 51 0.71 17.40 10.99
CA LEU A 51 0.21 16.09 11.41
C LEU A 51 1.20 15.42 12.37
N LYS A 52 0.65 14.64 13.32
CA LYS A 52 1.41 13.89 14.33
C LYS A 52 2.25 14.80 15.23
N SER A 53 1.79 16.03 15.51
CA SER A 53 2.57 17.03 16.26
C SER A 53 2.96 16.55 17.66
N LEU A 54 2.02 15.96 18.41
CA LEU A 54 2.30 15.38 19.72
C LEU A 54 3.37 14.27 19.63
N LEU A 55 3.24 13.36 18.67
CA LEU A 55 4.17 12.26 18.49
C LEU A 55 5.57 12.77 18.11
N ARG A 56 5.65 13.75 17.21
CA ARG A 56 6.93 14.38 16.83
C ARG A 56 7.61 15.09 18.00
N ALA A 57 6.85 15.70 18.90
CA ALA A 57 7.40 16.31 20.11
C ALA A 57 8.03 15.26 21.04
N ILE A 58 7.39 14.11 21.21
CA ILE A 58 7.92 12.99 21.99
C ILE A 58 9.16 12.38 21.30
N GLU A 59 9.07 12.13 19.98
CA GLU A 59 10.15 11.52 19.19
C GLU A 59 11.40 12.41 19.14
N ALA A 60 11.28 13.73 19.34
CA ALA A 60 12.40 14.68 19.28
C ALA A 60 13.53 14.37 20.28
N GLU A 61 13.23 13.64 21.36
CA GLU A 61 14.20 13.18 22.34
C GLU A 61 14.98 11.94 21.88
N TYR A 62 14.43 11.17 20.94
CA TYR A 62 14.93 9.83 20.57
C TYR A 62 15.54 9.76 19.17
N ILE A 63 15.16 10.65 18.26
CA ILE A 63 15.62 10.61 16.86
C ILE A 63 16.19 11.94 16.38
N PRO A 64 17.08 11.94 15.37
CA PRO A 64 17.65 13.16 14.81
C PRO A 64 16.59 14.11 14.26
N GLN A 65 16.76 15.42 14.48
CA GLN A 65 15.85 16.49 14.05
C GLN A 65 15.48 16.42 12.56
N GLN A 66 16.44 16.07 11.71
CA GLN A 66 16.28 15.85 10.27
C GLN A 66 15.27 14.74 9.89
N MET A 67 14.95 13.81 10.80
CA MET A 67 13.94 12.76 10.59
C MET A 67 12.55 13.21 11.07
N LEU A 68 12.47 14.13 12.03
CA LEU A 68 11.23 14.54 12.69
C LEU A 68 10.22 15.21 11.78
N PHE A 69 10.64 15.77 10.63
CA PHE A 69 9.73 16.46 9.71
C PHE A 69 9.75 15.87 8.30
N LYS A 70 10.25 14.64 8.14
CA LYS A 70 10.11 13.94 6.87
C LYS A 70 8.64 13.79 6.49
N GLY A 71 8.34 14.09 5.22
CA GLY A 71 7.01 13.91 4.65
C GLY A 71 6.55 12.46 4.76
N LYS A 72 5.24 12.25 4.95
CA LYS A 72 4.63 10.92 5.03
C LYS A 72 4.96 10.14 3.75
N ARG A 73 5.68 9.03 3.91
CA ARG A 73 5.91 8.06 2.84
C ARG A 73 4.95 6.91 3.08
N GLY A 74 4.00 6.72 2.18
CA GLY A 74 3.16 5.52 2.20
C GLY A 74 3.98 4.29 1.86
N PHE A 75 3.45 3.12 2.20
CA PHE A 75 3.99 1.82 1.81
C PHE A 75 3.60 1.42 0.39
N ASN A 76 3.18 2.38 -0.45
CA ASN A 76 2.80 2.06 -1.83
C ASN A 76 4.05 1.57 -2.57
N PRO A 77 4.09 0.28 -2.95
CA PRO A 77 5.29 -0.31 -3.50
C PRO A 77 5.60 0.33 -4.88
N PHE A 78 4.59 0.79 -5.62
CA PHE A 78 4.73 1.31 -6.99
C PHE A 78 5.39 2.69 -7.12
N LYS A 79 5.42 3.49 -6.04
CA LYS A 79 6.13 4.80 -6.09
C LYS A 79 7.66 4.67 -6.00
N LYS A 80 8.18 3.49 -5.67
CA LYS A 80 9.62 3.28 -5.41
C LYS A 80 10.20 2.00 -6.00
N ALA A 81 9.39 1.12 -6.58
CA ALA A 81 9.83 -0.23 -6.89
C ALA A 81 10.35 -0.37 -8.31
N SER A 82 11.58 0.12 -8.52
CA SER A 82 12.42 -0.44 -9.59
C SER A 82 12.53 -1.97 -9.47
N TRP A 83 12.48 -2.49 -8.23
CA TRP A 83 12.46 -3.93 -7.94
C TRP A 83 11.19 -4.63 -8.45
N MET A 84 10.00 -4.03 -8.28
CA MET A 84 8.77 -4.61 -8.85
C MET A 84 8.83 -4.57 -10.35
N THR A 85 9.22 -3.46 -11.00
CA THR A 85 9.22 -3.41 -12.47
C THR A 85 9.99 -4.56 -13.12
N LYS A 86 11.04 -5.09 -12.47
CA LYS A 86 11.74 -6.29 -12.94
C LYS A 86 10.94 -7.58 -12.68
N TYR A 87 10.68 -7.92 -11.42
CA TYR A 87 10.06 -9.20 -11.05
C TYR A 87 8.56 -9.28 -11.41
N PHE A 88 7.87 -8.15 -11.33
CA PHE A 88 6.46 -8.02 -11.69
C PHE A 88 6.28 -8.07 -13.20
N LYS A 89 7.22 -7.60 -14.03
CA LYS A 89 7.05 -7.66 -15.50
C LYS A 89 6.99 -9.12 -15.98
N ASP A 90 7.84 -9.98 -15.43
CA ASP A 90 7.89 -11.38 -15.82
C ASP A 90 6.63 -12.13 -15.35
N MET A 91 6.24 -11.98 -14.08
CA MET A 91 4.99 -12.58 -13.57
C MET A 91 3.76 -11.99 -14.26
N ALA A 92 3.65 -10.68 -14.38
CA ALA A 92 2.48 -10.04 -14.96
C ALA A 92 2.35 -10.30 -16.46
N GLY A 93 3.43 -10.61 -17.17
CA GLY A 93 3.38 -10.96 -18.58
C GLY A 93 2.50 -12.18 -18.86
N GLU A 94 2.49 -13.16 -17.97
CA GLU A 94 1.64 -14.36 -18.09
C GLU A 94 0.17 -14.02 -17.79
N TYR A 95 -0.09 -13.49 -16.59
CA TYR A 95 -1.45 -13.21 -16.10
C TYR A 95 -2.16 -12.06 -16.84
N LEU A 96 -1.41 -11.11 -17.39
CA LEU A 96 -1.97 -9.94 -18.07
C LEU A 96 -1.81 -10.02 -19.59
N SER A 97 -1.45 -11.17 -20.16
CA SER A 97 -1.36 -11.30 -21.63
C SER A 97 -2.71 -11.02 -22.29
N SER A 98 -2.68 -10.39 -23.48
CA SER A 98 -3.92 -10.04 -24.21
C SER A 98 -4.77 -11.28 -24.48
N ASP A 99 -4.14 -12.41 -24.85
CA ASP A 99 -4.84 -13.67 -25.12
C ASP A 99 -5.53 -14.23 -23.87
N HIS A 100 -4.85 -14.18 -22.71
CA HIS A 100 -5.43 -14.63 -21.44
C HIS A 100 -6.64 -13.77 -21.04
N LEU A 101 -6.50 -12.44 -21.11
CA LEU A 101 -7.58 -11.52 -20.75
C LEU A 101 -8.77 -11.61 -21.71
N LYS A 102 -8.51 -11.81 -23.01
CA LYS A 102 -9.56 -12.04 -24.02
C LYS A 102 -10.30 -13.34 -23.78
N ALA A 103 -9.60 -14.42 -23.45
CA ALA A 103 -10.21 -15.71 -23.14
C ALA A 103 -11.15 -15.65 -21.94
N GLN A 104 -10.86 -14.80 -20.94
CA GLN A 104 -11.75 -14.59 -19.79
C GLN A 104 -13.03 -13.83 -20.14
N GLY A 105 -13.00 -12.95 -21.15
CA GLY A 105 -14.17 -12.16 -21.56
C GLY A 105 -14.65 -11.14 -20.52
N LEU A 106 -13.86 -10.88 -19.46
CA LEU A 106 -14.20 -9.97 -18.36
C LEU A 106 -13.65 -8.53 -18.56
N PHE A 107 -12.67 -8.36 -19.45
CA PHE A 107 -11.94 -7.10 -19.62
C PHE A 107 -12.17 -6.49 -21.00
N ASP A 108 -12.29 -5.17 -21.03
CA ASP A 108 -12.36 -4.38 -22.26
C ASP A 108 -10.96 -4.23 -22.88
N ASP A 109 -10.81 -4.64 -24.15
CA ASP A 109 -9.52 -4.65 -24.86
C ASP A 109 -8.95 -3.23 -25.04
N LYS A 110 -9.83 -2.24 -25.25
CA LYS A 110 -9.42 -0.84 -25.40
C LYS A 110 -8.87 -0.28 -24.08
N ALA A 111 -9.54 -0.53 -22.97
CA ALA A 111 -9.07 -0.13 -21.64
C ALA A 111 -7.75 -0.81 -21.27
N TYR A 112 -7.55 -2.07 -21.65
CA TYR A 112 -6.30 -2.79 -21.47
C TYR A 112 -5.15 -2.16 -22.29
N GLN A 113 -5.41 -1.81 -23.54
CA GLN A 113 -4.42 -1.16 -24.41
C GLN A 113 -4.02 0.22 -23.86
N GLU A 114 -4.99 1.04 -23.45
CA GLU A 114 -4.75 2.35 -22.83
C GLU A 114 -3.90 2.23 -21.54
N MET A 115 -4.17 1.20 -20.73
CA MET A 115 -3.38 0.92 -19.53
C MET A 115 -1.93 0.56 -19.89
N THR A 116 -1.75 -0.31 -20.88
CA THR A 116 -0.42 -0.76 -21.33
C THR A 116 0.40 0.40 -21.89
N ASP A 117 -0.21 1.27 -22.67
CA ASP A 117 0.48 2.44 -23.22
C ASP A 117 0.82 3.47 -22.13
N SER A 118 -0.04 3.63 -21.13
CA SER A 118 0.25 4.44 -19.94
C SER A 118 1.42 3.89 -19.12
N VAL A 119 1.57 2.57 -19.02
CA VAL A 119 2.72 1.92 -18.38
C VAL A 119 4.01 2.20 -19.15
N LYS A 120 3.99 2.05 -20.48
CA LYS A 120 5.15 2.34 -21.35
C LYS A 120 5.55 3.82 -21.27
N ALA A 121 4.58 4.73 -21.15
CA ALA A 121 4.81 6.15 -20.97
C ALA A 121 5.30 6.53 -19.55
N GLY A 122 5.46 5.57 -18.63
CA GLY A 122 5.99 5.79 -17.30
C GLY A 122 5.04 6.53 -16.35
N GLN A 123 3.73 6.47 -16.60
CA GLN A 123 2.75 7.19 -15.75
C GLN A 123 2.62 6.55 -14.37
N VAL A 124 3.09 7.22 -13.31
CA VAL A 124 3.11 6.68 -11.94
C VAL A 124 1.73 6.28 -11.40
N ASN A 125 0.65 6.91 -11.87
CA ASN A 125 -0.70 6.63 -11.37
C ASN A 125 -1.28 5.31 -11.94
N ILE A 126 -0.72 4.77 -13.03
CA ILE A 126 -1.27 3.55 -13.65
C ILE A 126 -0.95 2.28 -12.86
N TYR A 127 0.17 2.26 -12.13
CA TYR A 127 0.67 1.04 -11.50
C TYR A 127 -0.27 0.43 -10.46
N ASN A 128 -1.07 1.24 -9.76
CA ASN A 128 -2.10 0.71 -8.85
C ASN A 128 -3.19 -0.07 -9.62
N LYS A 129 -3.57 0.38 -10.82
CA LYS A 129 -4.54 -0.34 -11.66
C LYS A 129 -3.96 -1.67 -12.15
N VAL A 130 -2.72 -1.64 -12.63
CA VAL A 130 -2.00 -2.83 -13.09
C VAL A 130 -1.89 -3.86 -11.95
N TRP A 131 -1.56 -3.42 -10.74
CA TRP A 131 -1.50 -4.30 -9.57
C TRP A 131 -2.85 -4.92 -9.23
N ASN A 132 -3.91 -4.12 -9.17
CA ASN A 132 -5.24 -4.63 -8.87
C ASN A 132 -5.69 -5.65 -9.90
N MET A 133 -5.41 -5.40 -11.18
CA MET A 133 -5.70 -6.36 -12.25
C MET A 133 -4.88 -7.64 -12.07
N PHE A 134 -3.58 -7.55 -11.80
CA PHE A 134 -2.74 -8.72 -11.53
C PHE A 134 -3.25 -9.54 -10.33
N ILE A 135 -3.56 -8.91 -9.20
CA ILE A 135 -4.09 -9.60 -8.02
C ILE A 135 -5.44 -10.27 -8.32
N PHE A 136 -6.30 -9.61 -9.10
CA PHE A 136 -7.53 -10.24 -9.58
C PHE A 136 -7.23 -11.50 -10.40
N GLN A 137 -6.27 -11.46 -11.31
CA GLN A 137 -5.89 -12.61 -12.15
C GLN A 137 -5.37 -13.79 -11.32
N VAL A 138 -4.53 -13.51 -10.32
CA VAL A 138 -4.04 -14.55 -9.39
C VAL A 138 -5.19 -15.18 -8.60
N TRP A 139 -6.15 -14.37 -8.14
CA TRP A 139 -7.35 -14.90 -7.47
C TRP A 139 -8.22 -15.73 -8.42
N ALA A 140 -8.46 -15.21 -9.62
CA ALA A 140 -9.29 -15.85 -10.65
C ALA A 140 -8.77 -17.25 -11.01
N GLN A 141 -7.45 -17.42 -11.14
CA GLN A 141 -6.85 -18.73 -11.47
C GLN A 141 -7.25 -19.87 -10.51
N SER A 142 -7.56 -19.54 -9.25
CA SER A 142 -7.92 -20.53 -8.22
C SER A 142 -9.41 -20.59 -7.91
N HIS A 143 -10.22 -19.65 -8.42
CA HIS A 143 -11.62 -19.46 -8.00
C HIS A 143 -12.62 -19.25 -9.15
N LEU A 144 -12.15 -19.08 -10.39
CA LEU A 144 -12.96 -19.04 -11.61
C LEU A 144 -12.62 -20.23 -12.50
#